data_AF-A0A2W7NEP0-F1
#
_entry.id   AF-A0A2W7NEP0-F1
#
_cell.length_a   1.000
_cell.length_b   1.000
_cell.length_c   1.000
_cell.angle_alpha   90.00
_cell.angle_beta   90.00
_cell.angle_gamma   90.00
#
_symmetry.space_group_name_H-M   'P 1'
#
loop_
_entity.id
_entity.type
_entity.pdbx_description
1 polymer ?
#
loop_
_entity_poly.entity_id
_entity_poly.type
_entity_poly.pdbx_seq_one_letter_code
_entity_poly.pdbx_strand_id
1 'polypeptide(L)'
;MAQSAKPDATVMKTDPTTEDLSRQVELLKTDISRLTETIGDLGRAKGRQLRSQAEDQAAYVRDRAEGKVDEIEQYVRANPATALGIAAGIGLLVGLLNRR
;
A
#
# COMPACT_ATOMS: atom_id res chain seq x y z
N MET A 1 5.43 -17.86 69.81
CA MET A 1 5.15 -19.00 68.90
C MET A 1 4.33 -18.44 67.76
N ALA A 2 5.00 -17.88 66.76
CA ALA A 2 5.39 -18.51 65.49
C ALA A 2 4.33 -18.22 64.41
N GLN A 3 4.64 -17.18 63.64
CA GLN A 3 3.94 -16.72 62.45
C GLN A 3 4.14 -17.74 61.33
N SER A 4 3.08 -18.43 60.93
CA SER A 4 3.10 -19.31 59.76
C SER A 4 2.79 -18.48 58.52
N ALA A 5 3.85 -17.99 57.88
CA ALA A 5 3.81 -17.44 56.53
C ALA A 5 3.24 -18.50 55.58
N LYS A 6 2.13 -18.18 54.91
CA LYS A 6 1.68 -18.94 53.73
C LYS A 6 2.64 -18.59 52.60
N PRO A 7 3.30 -19.57 51.96
CA PRO A 7 4.12 -19.28 50.80
C PRO A 7 3.17 -18.99 49.63
N ASP A 8 3.10 -17.71 49.29
CA ASP A 8 2.70 -17.24 47.98
C ASP A 8 3.79 -17.64 46.96
N ALA A 9 3.42 -17.73 45.69
CA ALA A 9 4.26 -18.03 44.53
C ALA A 9 4.67 -19.51 44.33
N THR A 10 3.81 -20.27 43.66
CA THR A 10 4.29 -21.20 42.63
C THR A 10 3.35 -21.11 41.42
N VAL A 11 3.42 -19.98 40.71
CA VAL A 11 3.09 -19.98 39.28
C VAL A 11 4.14 -20.88 38.64
N MET A 12 3.82 -22.16 38.49
CA MET A 12 4.63 -23.09 37.69
C MET A 12 4.70 -22.49 36.29
N LYS A 13 5.86 -21.93 35.93
CA LYS A 13 6.19 -21.63 34.54
C LYS A 13 6.43 -22.98 33.87
N THR A 14 5.36 -23.58 33.38
CA THR A 14 5.44 -24.73 32.48
C THR A 14 6.01 -24.21 31.17
N ASP A 15 7.16 -24.74 30.75
CA ASP A 15 7.72 -24.40 29.44
C ASP A 15 6.68 -24.71 28.35
N PRO A 16 6.46 -23.80 27.39
CA PRO A 16 5.42 -23.97 26.38
C PRO A 16 5.66 -25.27 25.60
N THR A 17 4.62 -26.11 25.54
CA THR A 17 4.71 -27.38 24.81
C THR A 17 4.68 -27.12 23.30
N THR A 18 5.23 -28.05 22.51
CA THR A 18 5.22 -27.96 21.03
C THR A 18 3.80 -27.81 20.46
N GLU A 19 2.80 -28.37 21.15
CA GLU A 19 1.38 -28.27 20.78
C GLU A 19 0.82 -26.86 21.01
N ASP A 20 1.25 -26.16 22.06
CA ASP A 20 0.90 -24.76 22.31
C ASP A 20 1.53 -23.82 21.28
N LEU A 21 2.77 -24.12 20.86
CA LEU A 21 3.45 -23.36 19.81
C LEU A 21 2.77 -23.53 18.45
N SER A 22 2.35 -24.76 18.14
CA SER A 22 1.62 -25.07 16.89
C SER A 22 0.29 -24.32 16.82
N ARG A 23 -0.47 -24.30 17.93
CA ARG A 23 -1.71 -23.52 18.03
C ARG A 23 -1.48 -22.02 17.87
N GLN A 24 -0.43 -21.47 18.48
CA GLN A 24 -0.09 -20.05 18.35
C GLN A 24 0.32 -19.65 16.93
N VAL A 25 1.06 -20.51 16.23
CA VAL A 25 1.42 -20.28 14.82
C VAL A 25 0.18 -20.26 13.93
N GLU A 26 -0.79 -21.12 14.20
CA GLU A 26 -2.04 -21.16 13.44
C GLU A 26 -2.93 -19.92 13.67
N LEU A 27 -2.97 -19.43 14.91
CA LEU A 27 -3.59 -18.14 15.24
C LEU A 27 -2.88 -16.99 14.55
N LEU A 28 -1.55 -16.92 14.61
CA LEU A 28 -0.76 -15.86 13.98
C LEU A 28 -0.96 -15.85 12.45
N LYS A 29 -0.99 -17.02 11.81
CA LYS A 29 -1.28 -17.15 10.37
C LYS A 29 -2.66 -16.60 10.03
N THR A 30 -3.65 -16.88 10.87
CA THR A 30 -5.02 -16.39 10.71
C THR A 30 -5.07 -14.86 10.80
N ASP A 31 -4.39 -14.29 11.80
CA ASP A 31 -4.37 -12.84 12.01
C ASP A 31 -3.61 -12.10 10.90
N ILE A 32 -2.49 -12.67 10.42
CA ILE A 32 -1.75 -12.12 9.26
C ILE A 32 -2.62 -12.14 8.00
N SER A 33 -3.40 -13.22 7.81
CA SER A 33 -4.30 -13.34 6.66
C SER A 33 -5.39 -12.26 6.70
N ARG A 34 -6.01 -12.04 7.86
CA ARG A 34 -7.01 -10.95 8.06
C ARG A 34 -6.42 -9.56 7.87
N LEU A 35 -5.20 -9.33 8.36
CA LEU A 35 -4.51 -8.06 8.17
C LEU A 35 -4.21 -7.82 6.68
N THR A 36 -3.73 -8.85 5.99
CA THR A 36 -3.44 -8.79 4.55
C THR A 36 -4.69 -8.50 3.74
N GLU A 37 -5.82 -9.12 4.09
CA GLU A 37 -7.12 -8.87 3.48
C GLU A 37 -7.56 -7.41 3.65
N THR A 38 -7.45 -6.90 4.88
CA THR A 38 -7.78 -5.50 5.22
C THR A 38 -6.92 -4.51 4.43
N ILE A 39 -5.60 -4.76 4.35
CA ILE A 39 -4.68 -3.94 3.56
C ILE A 39 -5.03 -4.03 2.07
N GLY A 40 -5.39 -5.22 1.58
CA GLY A 40 -5.86 -5.43 0.21
C GLY A 40 -7.11 -4.61 -0.10
N ASP A 41 -8.09 -4.60 0.80
CA ASP A 41 -9.32 -3.83 0.66
C ASP A 41 -9.08 -2.32 0.70
N LEU A 42 -8.23 -1.85 1.62
CA LEU A 42 -7.83 -0.45 1.68
C LEU A 42 -7.11 -0.04 0.40
N GLY A 43 -6.20 -0.88 -0.10
CA GLY A 43 -5.49 -0.67 -1.36
C GLY A 43 -6.46 -0.57 -2.55
N ARG A 44 -7.43 -1.48 -2.63
CA ARG A 44 -8.49 -1.47 -3.66
C ARG A 44 -9.34 -0.19 -3.58
N ALA A 45 -9.76 0.21 -2.39
CA ALA A 45 -10.54 1.41 -2.17
C ALA A 45 -9.77 2.67 -2.57
N LYS A 46 -8.49 2.78 -2.17
CA LYS A 46 -7.62 3.89 -2.55
C LYS A 46 -7.37 3.92 -4.06
N GLY A 47 -7.16 2.77 -4.68
CA GLY A 47 -7.00 2.65 -6.13
C GLY A 47 -8.24 3.14 -6.90
N ARG A 48 -9.45 2.77 -6.45
CA ARG A 48 -10.70 3.28 -7.03
C ARG A 48 -10.83 4.80 -6.87
N GLN A 49 -10.49 5.34 -5.70
CA GLN A 49 -10.52 6.78 -5.46
C GLN A 49 -9.54 7.53 -6.38
N LEU A 50 -8.30 7.05 -6.49
CA LEU A 50 -7.29 7.65 -7.37
C LEU A 50 -7.73 7.59 -8.84
N ARG A 51 -8.35 6.49 -9.26
CA ARG A 51 -8.90 6.36 -10.61
C ARG A 51 -10.01 7.37 -10.88
N SER A 52 -10.97 7.52 -9.97
CA SER A 52 -12.03 8.54 -10.10
C SER A 52 -11.46 9.95 -10.19
N GLN A 53 -10.50 10.29 -9.32
CA GLN A 53 -9.84 11.59 -9.35
C GLN A 53 -9.08 11.83 -10.65
N ALA A 54 -8.39 10.79 -11.16
CA ALA A 54 -7.69 10.86 -12.44
C ALA A 54 -8.66 11.03 -13.61
N GLU A 55 -9.81 10.36 -13.58
CA GLU A 55 -10.87 10.50 -14.60
C GLU A 55 -11.47 11.92 -14.59
N ASP A 56 -11.78 12.46 -13.41
CA ASP A 56 -12.28 13.84 -13.25
C ASP A 56 -11.26 14.88 -13.73
N GLN A 57 -9.99 14.68 -13.37
CA GLN A 57 -8.91 15.57 -13.77
C GLN A 57 -8.60 15.44 -15.26
N ALA A 58 -8.70 14.26 -15.84
CA ALA A 58 -8.56 14.05 -17.27
C ALA A 58 -9.69 14.72 -18.05
N ALA A 59 -10.93 14.67 -17.56
CA ALA A 59 -12.05 15.38 -18.16
C ALA A 59 -11.83 16.91 -18.14
N TYR A 60 -11.38 17.45 -16.99
CA TYR A 60 -11.03 18.86 -16.86
C TYR A 60 -9.87 19.28 -17.78
N VAL A 61 -8.83 18.46 -17.88
CA VAL A 61 -7.69 18.71 -18.76
C VAL A 61 -8.11 18.64 -20.22
N ARG A 62 -8.97 17.68 -20.59
CA ARG A 62 -9.45 17.53 -21.97
C ARG A 62 -10.24 18.76 -22.43
N ASP A 63 -11.19 19.22 -21.61
CA ASP A 63 -11.98 20.43 -21.87
C ASP A 63 -11.08 21.68 -22.00
N ARG A 64 -10.02 21.77 -21.18
CA ARG A 64 -9.06 22.89 -21.20
C ARG A 64 -8.01 22.77 -22.31
N ALA A 65 -7.73 21.56 -22.80
CA ALA A 65 -6.73 21.27 -23.82
C ALA A 65 -7.22 21.60 -25.22
N GLU A 66 -8.53 21.49 -25.48
CA GLU A 66 -9.12 21.85 -26.78
C GLU A 66 -8.85 23.32 -27.17
N GLY A 67 -8.60 24.21 -26.21
CA GLY A 67 -8.19 25.61 -26.45
C GLY A 67 -6.70 25.91 -26.30
N LYS A 68 -5.84 24.92 -26.01
CA LYS A 68 -4.42 25.13 -25.64
C LYS A 68 -3.41 24.27 -26.40
N VAL A 69 -3.84 23.56 -27.44
CA VAL A 69 -2.96 22.71 -28.25
C VAL A 69 -1.75 23.47 -28.78
N ASP A 70 -1.95 24.69 -29.29
CA ASP A 70 -0.86 25.53 -29.83
C ASP A 70 0.16 25.93 -28.75
N GLU A 71 -0.31 26.16 -27.52
CA GLU A 71 0.55 26.50 -26.37
C GLU A 71 1.40 25.30 -25.94
N ILE A 72 0.83 24.09 -26.01
CA ILE A 72 1.57 22.85 -25.75
C ILE A 72 2.61 22.61 -26.84
N GLU A 73 2.28 22.82 -28.11
CA GLU A 73 3.24 22.66 -29.20
C GLU A 73 4.42 23.64 -29.06
N GLN A 74 4.12 24.91 -28.75
CA GLN A 74 5.16 25.91 -28.46
C GLN A 74 6.01 25.52 -27.26
N TYR A 75 5.41 25.00 -26.19
CA TYR A 75 6.14 24.56 -25.01
C TYR A 75 7.09 23.39 -25.31
N VAL A 76 6.63 22.39 -26.07
CA VAL A 76 7.45 21.25 -26.50
C VAL A 76 8.60 21.72 -27.39
N ARG A 77 8.34 22.67 -28.29
CA ARG A 77 9.37 23.25 -29.17
C ARG A 77 10.39 24.08 -28.39
N ALA A 78 9.96 24.81 -27.36
CA ALA A 78 10.82 25.59 -26.50
C ALA A 78 11.65 24.73 -25.53
N ASN A 79 11.12 23.56 -25.11
CA ASN A 79 11.73 22.70 -24.10
C ASN A 79 11.73 21.21 -24.52
N PRO A 80 12.43 20.85 -25.61
CA PRO A 80 12.39 19.48 -26.15
C PRO A 80 12.94 18.43 -25.18
N ALA A 81 13.99 18.76 -24.42
CA ALA A 81 14.57 17.85 -23.43
C ALA A 81 13.59 17.52 -22.30
N THR A 82 12.83 18.51 -21.82
CA THR A 82 11.81 18.32 -20.78
C THR A 82 10.67 17.44 -21.27
N ALA A 83 10.18 17.69 -22.48
CA ALA A 83 9.13 16.87 -23.10
C ALA A 83 9.58 15.41 -23.26
N LEU A 84 10.80 15.19 -23.76
CA LEU A 84 11.40 13.85 -23.86
C LEU A 84 11.58 13.19 -22.49
N GLY A 85 12.00 13.94 -21.47
CA GLY A 85 12.13 13.46 -20.10
C GLY A 85 10.80 12.99 -19.51
N ILE A 86 9.72 13.74 -19.73
CA ILE A 86 8.37 13.35 -19.29
C ILE A 86 7.93 12.08 -20.02
N ALA A 87 8.06 12.02 -21.35
CA ALA A 87 7.70 10.85 -22.14
C ALA A 87 8.47 9.59 -21.69
N ALA A 88 9.79 9.72 -21.51
CA ALA A 88 10.64 8.65 -21.03
C ALA A 88 10.25 8.24 -19.59
N GLY A 89 9.95 9.19 -18.71
CA GLY A 89 9.53 8.92 -17.34
C GLY A 89 8.21 8.13 -17.27
N ILE A 90 7.21 8.55 -18.05
CA ILE A 90 5.92 7.83 -18.14
C ILE A 90 6.12 6.43 -18.73
N GLY A 91 6.86 6.32 -19.84
CA GLY A 91 7.14 5.03 -20.48
C GLY A 91 7.89 4.06 -19.56
N LEU A 92 8.84 4.56 -18.77
CA LEU A 92 9.56 3.77 -17.78
C LEU A 92 8.62 3.25 -16.68
N LEU A 93 7.77 4.11 -16.11
CA LEU A 93 6.80 3.71 -15.08
C LEU A 93 5.88 2.60 -15.59
N VAL A 94 5.29 2.78 -16.78
CA VAL A 94 4.44 1.78 -17.43
C VAL A 94 5.20 0.48 -17.67
N GLY A 95 6.44 0.55 -18.17
CA GLY A 95 7.28 -0.63 -18.39
C GLY A 95 7.61 -1.40 -17.11
N LEU A 96 7.81 -0.71 -15.98
CA LEU A 96 8.05 -1.32 -14.67
C LEU A 96 6.78 -1.98 -14.11
N LEU A 97 5.61 -1.38 -14.32
CA LEU A 97 4.32 -1.95 -13.92
C LEU A 97 3.96 -3.20 -14.74
N ASN A 98 4.26 -3.19 -16.03
CA ASN A 98 3.99 -4.31 -16.96
C ASN A 98 4.98 -5.48 -16.83
N ARG A 99 6.01 -5.35 -15.97
CA ARG A 99 7.04 -6.36 -15.74
C ARG A 99 6.69 -7.38 -14.64
N ARG A 100 5.47 -7.29 -14.10
CA ARG A 100 4.91 -8.21 -13.11
C ARG A 100 3.86 -9.08 -13.77
#